data_AF-A0A941M346-F1
#
_entry.id   AF-A0A941M346-F1
#
_cell.length_a   1.000
_cell.length_b   1.000
_cell.length_c   1.000
_cell.angle_alpha   90.00
_cell.angle_beta   90.00
_cell.angle_gamma   90.00
#
_symmetry.space_group_name_H-M   'P 1'
#
loop_
_entity.id
_entity.type
_entity.pdbx_description
1 polymer ?
#
loop_
_entity_poly.entity_id
_entity_poly.type
_entity_poly.pdbx_seq_one_letter_code
_entity_poly.pdbx_strand_id
1 'polypeptide(L)' 'MSLRYEKVKKSPTVFLRLFGVTPHQFEKIIKEVAPLWDREVLGAYKRPGRDFKLSLEDMVLLLLVYYRSYVS' A
#
# COMPACT_ATOMS: atom_id res chain seq x y z
N MET A 1 4.10 -17.04 0.96
CA MET A 1 2.84 -16.27 1.06
C MET A 1 3.16 -14.80 0.84
N SER A 2 2.74 -14.21 -0.29
CA SER A 2 2.89 -12.77 -0.53
C SER A 2 1.55 -12.11 -0.18
N LEU A 3 1.57 -11.17 0.76
CA LEU A 3 0.43 -10.33 1.10
C LEU A 3 0.19 -9.41 -0.12
N ARG A 4 -0.95 -9.60 -0.80
CA ARG A 4 -1.33 -8.82 -1.99
C ARG A 4 -2.67 -8.16 -1.79
N TYR A 5 -2.75 -6.87 -2.09
CA TYR A 5 -3.97 -6.09 -1.96
C TYR A 5 -5.16 -6.75 -2.65
N GLU A 6 -4.99 -7.21 -3.89
CA GLU A 6 -6.05 -7.82 -4.69
C GLU A 6 -6.69 -9.06 -4.03
N LYS A 7 -5.92 -9.79 -3.21
CA LYS A 7 -6.42 -10.98 -2.51
C LYS A 7 -7.16 -10.58 -1.23
N VAL A 8 -6.58 -9.67 -0.45
CA VAL A 8 -7.12 -9.33 0.88
C VAL A 8 -8.34 -8.42 0.78
N LYS A 9 -8.43 -7.59 -0.28
CA LYS A 9 -9.61 -6.76 -0.57
C LYS A 9 -10.91 -7.56 -0.63
N LYS A 10 -10.86 -8.82 -1.09
CA LYS A 10 -12.03 -9.71 -1.20
C LYS A 10 -12.63 -10.10 0.15
N SER A 11 -11.94 -9.82 1.26
CA SER A 11 -12.38 -10.15 2.62
C SER A 11 -12.38 -8.90 3.50
N PRO A 12 -13.41 -8.03 3.39
CA PRO A 12 -13.43 -6.73 4.07
C PRO A 12 -13.25 -6.81 5.59
N THR A 13 -13.82 -7.84 6.24
CA THR A 13 -13.69 -8.05 7.69
C THR A 13 -12.27 -8.37 8.11
N VAL A 14 -11.58 -9.21 7.34
CA VAL A 14 -10.17 -9.56 7.59
C VAL A 14 -9.28 -8.34 7.31
N PHE A 15 -9.58 -7.60 6.24
CA PHE A 15 -8.87 -6.39 5.87
C PHE A 15 -8.94 -5.33 6.99
N LEU A 16 -10.14 -5.03 7.49
CA LEU A 16 -10.32 -4.09 8.59
C LEU A 16 -9.57 -4.51 9.86
N ARG A 17 -9.62 -5.81 10.21
CA ARG A 17 -8.92 -6.34 11.39
C ARG A 17 -7.41 -6.18 11.28
N LEU A 18 -6.83 -6.48 10.12
CA LEU A 18 -5.38 -6.45 9.91
C LEU A 18 -4.84 -5.02 9.76
N PHE A 19 -5.50 -4.17 8.96
CA PHE A 19 -4.97 -2.87 8.58
C PHE A 19 -5.62 -1.70 9.32
N GLY A 20 -6.72 -1.93 10.06
CA GLY A 20 -7.43 -0.87 10.81
C GLY A 20 -8.23 0.10 9.94
N VAL A 21 -8.26 -0.11 8.63
CA VAL A 21 -9.01 0.70 7.67
C VAL A 21 -9.89 -0.20 6.80
N THR A 22 -10.99 0.33 6.30
CA THR A 22 -11.82 -0.38 5.32
C THR A 22 -11.18 -0.37 3.93
N PRO A 23 -11.50 -1.33 3.05
CA PRO A 23 -11.01 -1.31 1.67
C PRO A 23 -11.31 0.00 0.94
N HIS A 24 -12.48 0.59 1.19
CA HIS A 24 -12.88 1.87 0.58
C HIS A 24 -12.03 3.06 1.07
N GLN A 25 -11.72 3.12 2.36
CA GLN A 25 -10.80 4.13 2.89
C GLN A 25 -9.39 3.95 2.35
N PHE A 26 -8.93 2.69 2.24
CA PHE A 26 -7.65 2.38 1.64
C PHE A 26 -7.56 2.84 0.19
N GLU A 27 -8.60 2.63 -0.63
CA GLU A 27 -8.64 3.15 -2.01
C GLU A 27 -8.55 4.67 -2.08
N LYS A 28 -9.16 5.40 -1.14
CA LYS A 28 -9.03 6.86 -1.06
C LYS A 28 -7.59 7.28 -0.77
N ILE A 29 -6.94 6.61 0.19
CA ILE A 29 -5.53 6.85 0.52
C ILE A 29 -4.66 6.63 -0.72
N ILE A 30 -4.84 5.52 -1.43
CA ILE A 30 -4.06 5.24 -2.65
C ILE A 30 -4.29 6.29 -3.72
N LYS A 31 -5.53 6.77 -3.93
CA LYS A 31 -5.82 7.83 -4.90
C LYS A 31 -5.08 9.13 -4.59
N GLU A 32 -4.90 9.47 -3.32
CA GLU A 32 -4.17 10.66 -2.89
C GLU A 32 -2.65 10.46 -2.95
N VAL A 33 -2.17 9.26 -2.63
CA VAL A 33 -0.73 8.94 -2.57
C VAL A 33 -0.13 8.68 -3.95
N ALA A 34 -0.87 8.07 -4.88
CA ALA A 34 -0.39 7.75 -6.23
C ALA A 34 0.25 8.94 -6.97
N PRO A 35 -0.38 10.12 -7.09
CA PRO A 35 0.25 11.25 -7.79
C PRO A 35 1.51 11.77 -7.08
N LEU A 36 1.57 11.68 -5.75
CA LEU A 36 2.75 12.06 -4.98
C LEU A 36 3.89 11.06 -5.18
N TRP A 37 3.59 9.77 -5.24
CA TRP A 37 4.55 8.71 -5.52
C TRP A 37 5.15 8.86 -6.91
N ASP A 38 4.31 9.09 -7.91
CA ASP A 38 4.77 9.28 -9.29
C ASP A 38 5.66 10.52 -9.42
N ARG A 39 5.31 11.62 -8.75
CA ARG A 39 6.10 12.86 -8.79
C ARG A 39 7.42 12.73 -8.04
N GLU A 40 7.37 12.31 -6.78
CA GLU A 40 8.49 12.43 -5.83
C GLU A 40 9.40 11.19 -5.83
N VAL A 41 8.88 10.02 -6.21
CA VAL A 41 9.66 8.76 -6.16
C VAL A 41 10.05 8.30 -7.55
N LEU A 42 9.09 8.20 -8.48
CA LEU A 42 9.38 7.75 -9.85
C LEU A 42 9.93 8.89 -10.74
N GLY A 43 9.38 10.10 -10.57
CA GLY A 43 9.71 11.27 -11.39
C GLY A 43 10.99 11.98 -10.97
N ALA A 44 11.34 11.94 -9.68
CA ALA A 44 12.50 12.66 -9.15
C ALA A 44 13.84 12.10 -9.66
N TYR A 45 13.93 10.79 -9.92
CA TYR A 45 15.13 10.16 -10.46
C TYR A 45 14.78 8.88 -11.20
N LYS A 46 14.98 8.87 -12.53
CA LYS A 46 14.93 7.64 -13.33
C LYS A 46 16.09 6.74 -12.93
N ARG A 47 15.90 5.94 -11.88
CA ARG A 47 16.89 4.99 -11.39
C ARG A 47 17.25 4.02 -12.53
N PRO A 48 18.51 3.95 -12.96
CA PRO A 48 18.95 2.82 -13.76
C PRO A 48 18.87 1.57 -12.87
N GLY A 49 17.95 0.66 -13.17
CA GLY A 49 17.73 -0.51 -12.32
C GLY A 49 16.42 -1.24 -12.60
N ARG A 50 16.15 -2.27 -11.79
CA ARG A 50 14.95 -3.09 -11.87
C ARG A 50 13.77 -2.37 -11.22
N ASP A 51 12.61 -2.49 -11.84
CA ASP A 51 11.35 -2.01 -11.28
C ASP A 51 11.09 -2.60 -9.90
N PHE A 52 10.31 -1.85 -9.10
CA PHE A 52 9.84 -2.33 -7.83
C PHE A 52 9.06 -3.64 -8.01
N LYS A 53 9.36 -4.63 -7.16
CA LYS A 53 8.68 -5.94 -7.19
C LYS A 53 7.24 -5.87 -6.67
N LEU A 54 6.95 -4.90 -5.81
CA LEU A 54 5.64 -4.70 -5.20
C LEU A 54 4.95 -3.52 -5.88
N SER A 55 3.63 -3.58 -5.97
CA SER A 55 2.83 -2.42 -6.36
C SER A 55 2.77 -1.40 -5.22
N LEU A 56 2.38 -0.16 -5.53
CA LEU A 56 2.22 0.89 -4.54
C LEU A 56 1.24 0.47 -3.42
N GLU A 57 0.14 -0.19 -3.79
CA GLU A 57 -0.86 -0.69 -2.84
C GLU A 57 -0.27 -1.69 -1.87
N ASP A 58 0.53 -2.65 -2.37
CA ASP A 58 1.17 -3.65 -1.53
C ASP A 58 2.18 -3.01 -0.56
N MET A 59 2.92 -1.98 -1.02
CA MET A 59 3.83 -1.23 -0.15
C MET A 59 3.09 -0.47 0.96
N VAL A 60 2.01 0.24 0.62
CA VAL A 60 1.22 1.00 1.60
C VAL A 60 0.52 0.05 2.59
N LEU A 61 0.04 -1.11 2.14
CA LEU A 61 -0.49 -2.13 3.06
C LEU A 61 0.55 -2.59 4.08
N LEU A 62 1.76 -2.89 3.62
CA LEU A 62 2.85 -3.31 4.51
C LEU A 62 3.22 -2.18 5.50
N LEU A 63 3.18 -0.93 5.05
CA LEU A 63 3.37 0.23 5.93
C LEU A 63 2.29 0.30 7.02
N LEU A 64 1.02 0.08 6.68
CA LEU A 64 -0.07 0.07 7.67
C LEU A 64 0.10 -1.07 8.70
N VAL A 65 0.51 -2.26 8.26
CA VAL A 65 0.83 -3.37 9.17
C VAL A 65 1.98 -3.01 10.09
N TYR A 66 3.03 -2.39 9.55
CA TYR A 66 4.18 -1.95 10.33
C TYR A 66 3.74 -0.96 11.43
N TYR A 67 2.99 0.08 11.08
CA TYR A 67 2.48 1.04 12.08
C TYR A 67 1.63 0.37 13.16
N ARG A 68 0.71 -0.53 12.80
CA ARG A 68 -0.08 -1.25 13.81
C ARG A 68 0.73 -2.18 14.69
N SER A 69 1.81 -2.75 14.16
CA SER A 69 2.60 -3.76 14.90
C SER A 69 3.63 -3.13 15.83
N TYR A 70 4.16 -1.96 15.48
CA TYR A 70 5.32 -1.36 16.14
C TYR A 70 5.07 -0.01 16.80
N VAL A 71 4.01 0.71 16.41
CA VAL A 71 3.75 2.09 16.90
C VAL A 71 2.45 2.18 17.73
N SER A 72 1.45 1.36 17.38
CA SER A 72 0.10 1.41 17.97
C SER A 72 -0.01 0.74 19.34
#